data_AF-A0A2G0CJ51-F1
#
_entry.id   AF-A0A2G0CJ51-F1
#
_cell.length_a   1.000
_cell.length_b   1.000
_cell.length_c   1.000
_cell.angle_alpha   90.00
_cell.angle_beta   90.00
_cell.angle_gamma   90.00
#
_symmetry.space_group_name_H-M   'P 1'
#
loop_
_entity.id
_entity.type
_entity.pdbx_description
1 polymer ?
#
loop_
_entity_poly.entity_id
_entity_poly.type
_entity_poly.pdbx_seq_one_letter_code
_entity_poly.pdbx_strand_id
1 'polypeptide(L)'
;MPQLTKIGVFYDGNYFLHVSNYYNYDHPQRRRLSITGLHQFIESRVAQEEGVPLSRCKIVDSHYFRGRLNATEAQQRGSALYYDRVFDDILMSSGVTTHYSPLRSSHGRRHEKGIDVWFALEAYEQTALRRFDVVVLIASDGDYVPLARKLNALGARVMVIGWDFEFTTDSGSGMVTRTSQDLLREASYPIAMSELIDHPQTEADRRVVDSLFVTEKKKESNGGEEKPAPSPVLEDPVEGEIGEVMESHIFSLKGGYGFITYPPNNLFFHHTNVKNVRFEDLLEGDPVEFTLAHSDKGKLVAQEVYFLGELEEDGEQE
;
A
#
# COMPACT_ATOMS: atom_id res chain seq x y z
N MET A 1 34.87 -19.48 14.61
CA MET A 1 33.59 -20.13 14.24
C MET A 1 32.90 -19.25 13.24
N PRO A 2 32.25 -19.78 12.21
CA PRO A 2 31.71 -18.93 11.18
C PRO A 2 30.42 -18.29 11.72
N GLN A 3 30.40 -16.95 11.81
CA GLN A 3 29.40 -16.14 12.51
C GLN A 3 28.10 -15.99 11.70
N LEU A 4 26.95 -15.96 12.37
CA LEU A 4 25.65 -15.65 11.75
C LEU A 4 25.63 -14.19 11.27
N THR A 5 25.20 -13.93 10.04
CA THR A 5 24.94 -12.58 9.53
C THR A 5 23.57 -12.12 10.05
N LYS A 6 23.59 -11.15 10.96
CA LYS A 6 22.40 -10.59 11.62
C LYS A 6 21.88 -9.39 10.85
N ILE A 7 20.64 -9.47 10.40
CA ILE A 7 19.96 -8.40 9.69
C ILE A 7 18.94 -7.73 10.63
N GLY A 8 19.00 -6.40 10.72
CA GLY A 8 17.92 -5.58 11.28
C GLY A 8 17.16 -4.88 10.16
N VAL A 9 15.82 -4.93 10.16
CA VAL A 9 14.97 -4.32 9.12
C VAL A 9 14.11 -3.20 9.71
N PHE A 10 14.15 -2.02 9.09
CA PHE A 10 13.43 -0.83 9.56
C PHE A 10 12.57 -0.26 8.43
N TYR A 11 11.26 -0.22 8.65
CA TYR A 11 10.27 0.27 7.70
C TYR A 11 9.82 1.69 8.04
N ASP A 12 10.02 2.62 7.11
CA ASP A 12 9.21 3.83 7.05
C ASP A 12 7.80 3.41 6.61
N GLY A 13 6.89 3.33 7.57
CA GLY A 13 5.58 2.75 7.36
C GLY A 13 4.67 3.62 6.51
N ASN A 14 4.78 4.95 6.58
CA ASN A 14 4.00 5.82 5.72
C ASN A 14 4.47 5.69 4.26
N TYR A 15 5.78 5.72 4.04
CA TYR A 15 6.37 5.46 2.73
C TYR A 15 5.94 4.08 2.18
N PHE A 16 6.12 3.01 2.96
CA PHE A 16 5.78 1.66 2.54
C PHE A 16 4.28 1.47 2.26
N LEU A 17 3.41 2.18 2.99
CA LEU A 17 1.97 2.20 2.73
C LEU A 17 1.67 2.75 1.32
N HIS A 18 2.32 3.84 0.92
CA HIS A 18 2.16 4.42 -0.41
C HIS A 18 2.65 3.47 -1.51
N VAL A 19 3.81 2.83 -1.30
CA VAL A 19 4.32 1.78 -2.20
C VAL A 19 3.30 0.64 -2.34
N SER A 20 2.80 0.10 -1.22
CA SER A 20 1.84 -1.00 -1.26
C SER A 20 0.51 -0.61 -1.93
N ASN A 21 0.08 0.64 -1.82
CA ASN A 21 -1.12 1.13 -2.48
C ASN A 21 -0.90 1.26 -3.99
N TYR A 22 0.24 1.83 -4.42
CA TYR A 22 0.62 1.92 -5.82
C TYR A 22 0.59 0.55 -6.51
N TYR A 23 1.22 -0.47 -5.92
CA TYR A 23 1.23 -1.82 -6.50
C TYR A 23 -0.15 -2.48 -6.56
N ASN A 24 -1.05 -2.11 -5.65
CA ASN A 24 -2.37 -2.68 -5.57
C ASN A 24 -3.37 -2.02 -6.54
N TYR A 25 -3.26 -0.70 -6.74
CA TYR A 25 -4.26 0.09 -7.46
C TYR A 25 -3.79 0.55 -8.84
N ASP A 26 -2.53 0.94 -8.98
CA ASP A 26 -2.02 1.63 -10.18
C ASP A 26 -1.12 0.72 -11.03
N HIS A 27 -0.32 -0.13 -10.38
CA HIS A 27 0.61 -1.00 -11.08
C HIS A 27 -0.10 -2.16 -11.84
N PRO A 28 0.38 -2.58 -13.02
CA PRO A 28 -0.22 -3.67 -13.79
C PRO A 28 -0.37 -4.99 -13.03
N GLN A 29 0.49 -5.25 -12.03
CA GLN A 29 0.40 -6.45 -11.21
C GLN A 29 -0.84 -6.50 -10.30
N ARG A 30 -1.42 -5.35 -9.93
CA ARG A 30 -2.63 -5.23 -9.08
C ARG A 30 -2.63 -6.13 -7.84
N ARG A 31 -1.48 -6.23 -7.16
CA ARG A 31 -1.28 -7.09 -5.99
C ARG A 31 -0.49 -6.34 -4.93
N ARG A 32 -0.83 -6.56 -3.66
CA ARG A 32 -0.09 -5.99 -2.53
C ARG A 32 1.25 -6.71 -2.35
N LEU A 33 2.24 -5.95 -1.88
CA LEU A 33 3.51 -6.50 -1.41
C LEU A 33 3.29 -7.33 -0.14
N SER A 34 3.98 -8.47 -0.07
CA SER A 34 4.02 -9.39 1.05
C SER A 34 5.19 -9.04 1.97
N ILE A 35 4.93 -8.75 3.25
CA ILE A 35 6.00 -8.53 4.24
C ILE A 35 6.90 -9.76 4.36
N THR A 36 6.30 -10.95 4.43
CA THR A 36 7.05 -12.21 4.49
C THR A 36 7.87 -12.43 3.22
N GLY A 37 7.31 -12.13 2.05
CA GLY A 37 8.00 -12.21 0.77
C GLY A 37 9.19 -11.25 0.70
N LEU A 38 8.99 -10.02 1.17
CA LEU A 38 10.04 -9.02 1.24
C LEU A 38 11.16 -9.42 2.23
N HIS A 39 10.83 -10.01 3.38
CA HIS A 39 11.82 -10.56 4.30
C HIS A 39 12.64 -11.69 3.65
N GLN A 40 12.00 -12.59 2.89
CA GLN A 40 12.71 -13.66 2.17
C GLN A 40 13.64 -13.11 1.08
N PHE A 41 13.18 -12.08 0.34
CA PHE A 41 14.02 -11.34 -0.60
C PHE A 41 15.23 -10.72 0.10
N ILE A 42 15.02 -10.03 1.23
CA ILE A 42 16.08 -9.40 2.01
C ILE A 42 17.14 -10.42 2.45
N GLU A 43 16.72 -11.54 3.06
CA GLU A 43 17.66 -12.57 3.50
C GLU A 43 18.49 -13.13 2.34
N SER A 44 17.84 -13.38 1.21
CA SER A 44 18.48 -13.91 0.00
C SER A 44 19.44 -12.91 -0.63
N ARG A 45 19.03 -11.65 -0.73
CA ARG A 45 19.85 -10.59 -1.32
C ARG A 45 21.06 -10.29 -0.45
N VAL A 46 20.88 -10.17 0.86
CA VAL A 46 22.01 -9.98 1.79
C VAL A 46 22.97 -11.17 1.73
N ALA A 47 22.46 -12.41 1.69
CA ALA A 47 23.30 -13.60 1.59
C ALA A 47 24.17 -13.58 0.32
N GLN A 48 23.60 -13.13 -0.81
CA GLN A 48 24.32 -12.96 -2.07
C GLN A 48 25.39 -11.88 -2.01
N GLU A 49 25.04 -10.67 -1.55
CA GLU A 49 25.99 -9.55 -1.42
C GLU A 49 27.15 -9.90 -0.48
N GLU A 50 26.87 -10.73 0.53
CA GLU A 50 27.85 -11.18 1.52
C GLU A 50 28.66 -12.41 1.16
N GLY A 51 28.26 -13.13 0.10
CA GLY A 51 28.85 -14.42 -0.22
C GLY A 51 28.72 -15.44 0.93
N VAL A 52 27.65 -15.35 1.74
CA VAL A 52 27.38 -16.30 2.83
C VAL A 52 26.20 -17.20 2.48
N PRO A 53 26.13 -18.43 3.02
CA PRO A 53 24.96 -19.28 2.84
C PRO A 53 23.70 -18.64 3.41
N LEU A 54 22.57 -18.72 2.69
CA LEU A 54 21.25 -18.22 3.14
C LEU A 54 20.85 -18.75 4.53
N SER A 55 21.21 -19.99 4.85
CA SER A 55 20.96 -20.59 6.18
C SER A 55 21.64 -19.84 7.33
N ARG A 56 22.61 -18.97 7.03
CA ARG A 56 23.40 -18.16 7.98
C ARG A 56 23.14 -16.67 7.84
N CYS A 57 22.10 -16.30 7.10
CA CYS A 57 21.62 -14.94 6.93
C CYS A 57 20.22 -14.88 7.54
N LYS A 58 20.04 -14.13 8.63
CA LYS A 58 18.77 -14.10 9.36
C LYS A 58 18.37 -12.70 9.74
N ILE A 59 17.12 -12.35 9.46
CA ILE A 59 16.46 -11.21 10.10
C ILE A 59 16.29 -11.57 11.57
N VAL A 60 16.99 -10.84 12.44
CA VAL A 60 16.96 -11.04 13.89
C VAL A 60 16.11 -10.01 14.61
N ASP A 61 15.81 -8.90 13.94
CA ASP A 61 14.89 -7.88 14.42
C ASP A 61 14.25 -7.12 13.26
N SER A 62 13.00 -6.70 13.42
CA SER A 62 12.31 -5.90 12.41
C SER A 62 11.32 -4.92 13.04
N HIS A 63 11.29 -3.70 12.54
CA HIS A 63 10.57 -2.58 13.12
C HIS A 63 9.77 -1.82 12.07
N TYR A 64 8.52 -1.44 12.38
CA TYR A 64 7.63 -0.70 11.50
C TYR A 64 7.10 0.56 12.16
N PHE A 65 7.33 1.73 11.56
CA PHE A 65 7.04 3.03 12.15
C PHE A 65 5.94 3.74 11.37
N ARG A 66 4.84 4.12 12.03
CA ARG A 66 3.70 4.74 11.34
C ARG A 66 2.93 5.72 12.20
N GLY A 67 2.51 6.84 11.62
CA GLY A 67 1.50 7.70 12.21
C GLY A 67 0.11 7.08 12.10
N ARG A 68 -0.66 7.08 13.20
CA ARG A 68 -2.05 6.59 13.22
C ARG A 68 -3.04 7.69 13.56
N LEU A 69 -4.19 7.62 12.90
CA LEU A 69 -5.35 8.42 13.29
C LEU A 69 -5.85 7.98 14.65
N ASN A 70 -6.45 8.91 15.39
CA ASN A 70 -7.18 8.54 16.60
C ASN A 70 -8.44 7.71 16.23
N ALA A 71 -8.99 7.00 17.22
CA ALA A 71 -10.11 6.10 17.00
C ALA A 71 -11.33 6.81 16.38
N THR A 72 -11.64 8.04 16.80
CA THR A 72 -12.76 8.83 16.29
C THR A 72 -12.59 9.16 14.81
N GLU A 73 -11.41 9.64 14.42
CA GLU A 73 -11.08 9.97 13.03
C GLU A 73 -11.00 8.72 12.13
N ALA A 74 -10.51 7.61 12.68
CA ALA A 74 -10.48 6.33 11.96
C ALA A 74 -11.88 5.76 11.74
N GLN A 75 -12.77 5.88 12.74
CA GLN A 75 -14.18 5.46 12.64
C GLN A 75 -14.93 6.24 11.56
N GLN A 76 -14.65 7.54 11.43
CA GLN A 76 -15.21 8.38 10.37
C GLN A 76 -14.75 7.97 8.96
N ARG A 77 -13.69 7.18 8.84
CA ARG A 77 -13.16 6.64 7.57
C ARG A 77 -13.65 5.21 7.29
N GLY A 78 -14.79 4.83 7.87
CA GLY A 78 -15.44 3.55 7.64
C GLY A 78 -14.59 2.37 8.12
N SER A 79 -14.25 1.45 7.21
CA SER A 79 -13.53 0.20 7.53
C SER A 79 -12.05 0.38 7.90
N ALA A 80 -11.56 1.61 8.08
CA ALA A 80 -10.14 1.88 8.36
C ALA A 80 -9.62 1.15 9.61
N LEU A 81 -10.42 1.12 10.69
CA LEU A 81 -10.06 0.41 11.92
C LEU A 81 -9.86 -1.10 11.70
N TYR A 82 -10.72 -1.71 10.89
CA TYR A 82 -10.62 -3.14 10.57
C TYR A 82 -9.37 -3.43 9.74
N TYR A 83 -9.12 -2.65 8.68
CA TYR A 83 -7.96 -2.89 7.81
C TYR A 83 -6.63 -2.60 8.50
N ASP A 84 -6.58 -1.59 9.36
CA ASP A 84 -5.43 -1.38 10.24
C ASP A 84 -5.18 -2.60 11.13
N ARG A 85 -6.24 -3.22 11.67
CA ARG A 85 -6.11 -4.42 12.51
C ARG A 85 -5.64 -5.64 11.71
N VAL A 86 -6.17 -5.83 10.50
CA VAL A 86 -5.71 -6.89 9.58
C VAL A 86 -4.22 -6.68 9.24
N PHE A 87 -3.80 -5.43 9.04
CA PHE A 87 -2.39 -5.13 8.79
C PHE A 87 -1.52 -5.37 10.02
N ASP A 88 -1.98 -5.01 11.23
CA ASP A 88 -1.32 -5.35 12.49
C ASP A 88 -1.13 -6.88 12.62
N ASP A 89 -2.13 -7.69 12.27
CA ASP A 89 -2.03 -9.16 12.31
C ASP A 89 -0.96 -9.70 11.34
N ILE A 90 -0.80 -9.08 10.16
CA ILE A 90 0.26 -9.41 9.19
C ILE A 90 1.64 -9.06 9.75
N LEU A 91 1.79 -7.88 10.34
CA LEU A 91 3.05 -7.45 10.96
C LEU A 91 3.43 -8.35 12.14
N MET A 92 2.47 -8.64 13.02
CA MET A 92 2.67 -9.53 14.17
C MET A 92 3.08 -10.95 13.73
N SER A 93 2.37 -11.54 12.76
CA SER A 93 2.71 -12.88 12.25
C SER A 93 4.05 -12.93 11.51
N SER A 94 4.52 -11.79 11.00
CA SER A 94 5.84 -11.64 10.36
C SER A 94 6.97 -11.31 11.35
N GLY A 95 6.68 -11.22 12.66
CA GLY A 95 7.66 -10.89 13.68
C GLY A 95 8.13 -9.43 13.69
N VAL A 96 7.29 -8.51 13.19
CA VAL A 96 7.60 -7.09 13.09
C VAL A 96 7.11 -6.33 14.30
N THR A 97 8.01 -5.60 14.96
CA THR A 97 7.70 -4.72 16.09
C THR A 97 7.13 -3.40 15.58
N THR A 98 5.93 -3.04 16.03
CA THR A 98 5.23 -1.82 15.58
C THR A 98 5.48 -0.62 16.49
N HIS A 99 5.75 0.53 15.90
CA HIS A 99 5.95 1.82 16.58
C HIS A 99 4.94 2.83 16.06
N TYR A 100 3.97 3.21 16.89
CA TYR A 100 2.88 4.09 16.49
C TYR A 100 2.94 5.45 17.18
N SER A 101 2.85 6.51 16.38
CA SER A 101 2.73 7.90 16.85
C SER A 101 1.37 8.47 16.45
N PRO A 102 0.71 9.28 17.29
CA PRO A 102 -0.56 9.89 16.92
C PRO A 102 -0.37 10.95 15.84
N LEU A 103 -1.18 10.87 14.77
CA LEU A 103 -1.32 11.94 13.80
C LEU A 103 -1.98 13.14 14.47
N ARG A 104 -1.33 14.31 14.41
CA ARG A 104 -1.91 15.55 14.91
C ARG A 104 -2.33 16.41 13.71
N SER A 105 -3.58 16.84 13.74
CA SER A 105 -4.07 17.88 12.82
C SER A 105 -3.73 19.24 13.42
N SER A 106 -3.02 20.08 12.67
CA SER A 106 -2.80 21.49 13.02
C SER A 106 -3.13 22.35 11.81
N HIS A 107 -4.03 23.33 11.97
CA HIS A 107 -4.46 24.22 10.89
C HIS A 107 -4.94 23.48 9.62
N GLY A 108 -5.71 22.40 9.78
CA GLY A 108 -6.28 21.64 8.66
C GLY A 108 -5.28 20.79 7.86
N ARG A 109 -3.96 20.92 8.11
CA ARG A 109 -2.94 20.02 7.59
C ARG A 109 -2.57 18.97 8.62
N ARG A 110 -2.62 17.71 8.20
CA ARG A 110 -2.15 16.57 8.99
C ARG A 110 -0.64 16.53 8.89
N HIS A 111 0.05 16.56 10.02
CA HIS A 111 1.49 16.37 10.06
C HIS A 111 1.83 15.22 10.99
N GLU A 112 2.52 14.22 10.43
CA GLU A 112 3.37 13.34 11.22
C GLU A 112 4.50 14.21 11.80
N LYS A 113 4.63 14.26 13.12
CA LYS A 113 5.77 14.90 13.78
C LYS A 113 6.52 13.85 14.57
N GLY A 114 7.77 13.62 14.18
CA GLY A 114 8.77 12.89 14.98
C GLY A 114 8.77 11.37 14.82
N ILE A 115 7.94 10.79 13.94
CA ILE A 115 8.01 9.36 13.65
C ILE A 115 9.34 9.00 12.96
N ASP A 116 9.82 9.85 12.05
CA ASP A 116 11.11 9.70 11.35
C ASP A 116 12.30 9.82 12.32
N VAL A 117 12.17 10.69 13.33
CA VAL A 117 13.17 10.83 14.40
C VAL A 117 13.19 9.58 15.26
N TRP A 118 12.03 9.03 15.61
CA TRP A 118 11.95 7.77 16.35
C TRP A 118 12.52 6.62 15.52
N PHE A 119 12.15 6.51 14.24
CA PHE A 119 12.74 5.57 13.29
C PHE A 119 14.26 5.61 13.34
N ALA A 120 14.86 6.80 13.22
CA ALA A 120 16.31 6.96 13.21
C ALA A 120 16.97 6.60 14.54
N LEU A 121 16.36 7.00 15.66
CA LEU A 121 16.88 6.69 17.00
C LEU A 121 16.83 5.19 17.30
N GLU A 122 15.70 4.55 17.01
CA GLU A 122 15.50 3.12 17.23
C GLU A 122 16.44 2.30 16.34
N ALA A 123 16.55 2.65 15.05
CA ALA A 123 17.47 1.97 14.12
C ALA A 123 18.93 2.06 14.60
N TYR A 124 19.36 3.24 15.05
CA TYR A 124 20.70 3.43 15.59
C TYR A 124 20.92 2.66 16.90
N GLU A 125 19.99 2.76 17.85
CA GLU A 125 20.07 2.10 19.16
C GLU A 125 20.09 0.57 19.02
N GLN A 126 19.15 -0.01 18.27
CA GLN A 126 19.10 -1.45 18.08
C GLN A 126 20.35 -1.97 17.36
N THR A 127 20.88 -1.21 16.40
CA THR A 127 22.15 -1.57 15.74
C THR A 127 23.31 -1.60 16.74
N ALA A 128 23.41 -0.61 17.62
CA ALA A 128 24.47 -0.56 18.64
C ALA A 128 24.34 -1.69 19.68
N LEU A 129 23.12 -1.98 20.14
CA LEU A 129 22.86 -2.99 21.16
C LEU A 129 22.99 -4.42 20.62
N ARG A 130 22.37 -4.70 19.47
CA ARG A 130 22.30 -6.04 18.87
C ARG A 130 23.45 -6.33 17.92
N ARG A 131 24.22 -5.30 17.55
CA ARG A 131 25.37 -5.38 16.64
C ARG A 131 24.99 -6.04 15.31
N PHE A 132 24.02 -5.46 14.60
CA PHE A 132 23.64 -5.96 13.28
C PHE A 132 24.83 -5.86 12.32
N ASP A 133 24.97 -6.86 11.44
CA ASP A 133 25.98 -6.85 10.38
C ASP A 133 25.45 -6.09 9.14
N VAL A 134 24.14 -6.19 8.92
CA VAL A 134 23.41 -5.44 7.88
C VAL A 134 22.18 -4.78 8.47
N VAL A 135 22.00 -3.51 8.16
CA VAL A 135 20.80 -2.75 8.49
C VAL A 135 20.07 -2.41 7.20
N VAL A 136 18.82 -2.83 7.10
CA VAL A 136 17.96 -2.60 5.94
C VAL A 136 17.02 -1.45 6.26
N LEU A 137 17.11 -0.39 5.48
CA LEU A 137 16.22 0.77 5.54
C LEU A 137 15.25 0.70 4.35
N ILE A 138 13.97 0.55 4.64
CA ILE A 138 12.89 0.63 3.65
C ILE A 138 12.34 2.04 3.72
N ALA A 139 12.96 2.94 2.96
CA ALA A 139 12.75 4.38 3.03
C ALA A 139 13.20 5.06 1.74
N SER A 140 12.64 6.24 1.46
CA SER A 140 13.01 7.06 0.29
C SER A 140 13.65 8.41 0.63
N ASP A 141 13.51 8.91 1.86
CA ASP A 141 13.86 10.28 2.21
C ASP A 141 15.37 10.50 2.43
N GLY A 142 15.90 11.62 1.93
CA GLY A 142 17.28 12.06 2.16
C GLY A 142 17.57 12.44 3.61
N ASP A 143 16.55 12.69 4.43
CA ASP A 143 16.70 12.98 5.86
C ASP A 143 17.32 11.80 6.64
N TYR A 144 17.32 10.59 6.07
CA TYR A 144 17.97 9.41 6.66
C TYR A 144 19.47 9.29 6.32
N VAL A 145 20.07 10.17 5.50
CA VAL A 145 21.51 10.15 5.19
C VAL A 145 22.40 10.19 6.45
N PRO A 146 22.14 11.07 7.46
CA PRO A 146 22.91 11.06 8.70
C PRO A 146 22.81 9.74 9.45
N LEU A 147 21.64 9.07 9.42
CA LEU A 147 21.46 7.74 10.01
C LEU A 147 22.34 6.71 9.30
N ALA A 148 22.29 6.64 7.97
CA ALA A 148 23.09 5.71 7.19
C ALA A 148 24.60 5.85 7.50
N ARG A 149 25.11 7.09 7.55
CA ARG A 149 26.50 7.38 7.97
C ARG A 149 26.82 6.84 9.36
N LYS A 150 25.92 7.04 10.32
CA LYS A 150 26.11 6.61 11.71
C LYS A 150 26.08 5.09 11.85
N LEU A 151 25.21 4.41 11.10
CA LEU A 151 25.17 2.94 11.04
C LEU A 151 26.45 2.37 10.42
N ASN A 152 26.91 2.95 9.31
CA ASN A 152 28.20 2.61 8.70
C ASN A 152 29.37 2.80 9.69
N ALA A 153 29.35 3.88 10.48
CA ALA A 153 30.36 4.13 11.52
C ALA A 153 30.35 3.12 12.68
N LEU A 154 29.23 2.43 12.92
CA LEU A 154 29.15 1.29 13.86
C LEU A 154 29.67 -0.02 13.25
N GLY A 155 30.03 -0.02 11.96
CA GLY A 155 30.51 -1.19 11.22
C GLY A 155 29.42 -2.02 10.56
N ALA A 156 28.17 -1.58 10.61
CA ALA A 156 27.07 -2.23 9.90
C ALA A 156 27.02 -1.73 8.45
N ARG A 157 26.81 -2.62 7.47
CA ARG A 157 26.53 -2.18 6.09
C ARG A 157 25.07 -1.81 5.97
N VAL A 158 24.80 -0.71 5.28
CA VAL A 158 23.43 -0.23 5.10
C VAL A 158 22.90 -0.66 3.74
N MET A 159 21.79 -1.40 3.75
CA MET A 159 21.00 -1.68 2.56
C MET A 159 19.82 -0.70 2.52
N VAL A 160 19.64 0.02 1.42
CA VAL A 160 18.48 0.89 1.21
C VAL A 160 17.61 0.25 0.15
N ILE A 161 16.36 -0.02 0.49
CA ILE A 161 15.36 -0.57 -0.42
C ILE A 161 14.35 0.51 -0.73
N GLY A 162 14.34 0.96 -1.98
CA GLY A 162 13.50 2.04 -2.47
C GLY A 162 12.71 1.66 -3.72
N TRP A 163 11.56 2.29 -3.87
CA TRP A 163 10.69 2.30 -5.02
C TRP A 163 10.49 3.73 -5.49
N ASP A 164 10.68 3.90 -6.79
CA ASP A 164 10.31 5.09 -7.52
C ASP A 164 9.01 4.79 -8.25
N PHE A 165 7.99 5.63 -8.05
CA PHE A 165 6.68 5.43 -8.64
C PHE A 165 5.94 6.75 -8.80
N GLU A 166 5.05 6.78 -9.79
CA GLU A 166 4.21 7.91 -10.13
C GLU A 166 2.76 7.46 -10.02
N PHE A 167 1.94 8.21 -9.30
CA PHE A 167 0.52 7.92 -9.15
C PHE A 167 -0.29 9.20 -9.11
N THR A 168 -1.51 9.14 -9.61
CA THR A 168 -2.42 10.28 -9.61
C THR A 168 -3.26 10.26 -8.34
N THR A 169 -3.22 11.35 -7.59
CA THR A 169 -4.08 11.52 -6.41
C THR A 169 -5.55 11.65 -6.80
N ASP A 170 -6.44 11.44 -5.82
CA ASP A 170 -7.89 11.63 -5.97
C ASP A 170 -8.27 13.04 -6.47
N SER A 171 -7.39 14.02 -6.30
CA SER A 171 -7.52 15.40 -6.76
C SER A 171 -6.95 15.65 -8.17
N GLY A 172 -6.67 14.60 -8.94
CA GLY A 172 -6.11 14.70 -10.31
C GLY A 172 -4.65 15.16 -10.37
N SER A 173 -4.02 15.45 -9.23
CA SER A 173 -2.61 15.87 -9.18
C SER A 173 -1.70 14.64 -9.23
N GLY A 174 -0.79 14.60 -10.19
CA GLY A 174 0.27 13.60 -10.25
C GLY A 174 1.24 13.77 -9.08
N MET A 175 1.40 12.72 -8.28
CA MET A 175 2.45 12.63 -7.27
C MET A 175 3.54 11.68 -7.74
N VAL A 176 4.78 12.15 -7.64
CA VAL A 176 5.98 11.39 -7.97
C VAL A 176 6.73 11.15 -6.69
N THR A 177 6.97 9.88 -6.36
CA THR A 177 7.86 9.49 -5.28
C THR A 177 9.16 8.98 -5.88
N ARG A 178 10.28 9.59 -5.49
CA ARG A 178 11.62 9.18 -5.89
C ARG A 178 12.51 9.02 -4.67
N THR A 179 13.31 7.98 -4.70
CA THR A 179 14.30 7.69 -3.67
C THR A 179 15.45 8.68 -3.75
N SER A 180 15.83 9.24 -2.60
CA SER A 180 16.92 10.21 -2.50
C SER A 180 18.23 9.62 -3.01
N GLN A 181 18.82 10.30 -3.99
CA GLN A 181 20.10 9.89 -4.57
C GLN A 181 21.25 9.99 -3.56
N ASP A 182 21.17 10.93 -2.61
CA ASP A 182 22.18 11.05 -1.55
C ASP A 182 22.07 9.91 -0.54
N LEU A 183 20.85 9.44 -0.25
CA LEU A 183 20.65 8.24 0.57
C LEU A 183 21.19 6.99 -0.13
N LEU A 184 20.90 6.82 -1.42
CA LEU A 184 21.39 5.69 -2.21
C LEU A 184 22.92 5.67 -2.32
N ARG A 185 23.57 6.83 -2.45
CA ARG A 185 25.04 6.94 -2.49
C ARG A 185 25.71 6.57 -1.17
N GLU A 186 25.05 6.84 -0.05
CA GLU A 186 25.57 6.51 1.29
C GLU A 186 25.34 5.03 1.64
N ALA A 187 24.36 4.38 1.02
CA ALA A 187 24.08 2.97 1.20
C ALA A 187 25.24 2.10 0.69
N SER A 188 25.54 1.02 1.41
CA SER A 188 26.43 -0.04 0.93
C SER A 188 25.75 -0.88 -0.16
N TYR A 189 24.43 -1.08 -0.04
CA TYR A 189 23.62 -1.85 -0.98
C TYR A 189 22.35 -1.07 -1.36
N PRO A 190 22.39 -0.21 -2.39
CA PRO A 190 21.19 0.43 -2.92
C PRO A 190 20.39 -0.55 -3.78
N ILE A 191 19.12 -0.76 -3.43
CA ILE A 191 18.21 -1.66 -4.15
C ILE A 191 17.04 -0.83 -4.71
N ALA A 192 17.03 -0.66 -6.04
CA ALA A 192 15.92 -0.08 -6.78
C ALA A 192 14.88 -1.16 -7.09
N MET A 193 13.87 -1.28 -6.23
CA MET A 193 12.87 -2.33 -6.34
C MET A 193 11.93 -2.16 -7.52
N SER A 194 11.62 -0.93 -7.93
CA SER A 194 10.81 -0.68 -9.14
C SER A 194 11.47 -1.32 -10.37
N GLU A 195 12.78 -1.07 -10.58
CA GLU A 195 13.52 -1.66 -11.68
C GLU A 195 13.59 -3.20 -11.59
N LEU A 196 13.79 -3.73 -10.38
CA LEU A 196 13.87 -5.17 -10.15
C LEU A 196 12.54 -5.89 -10.45
N ILE A 197 11.42 -5.26 -10.09
CA ILE A 197 10.08 -5.80 -10.30
C ILE A 197 9.65 -5.67 -11.77
N ASP A 198 9.93 -4.53 -12.39
CA ASP A 198 9.42 -4.23 -13.74
C ASP A 198 10.32 -4.81 -14.83
N HIS A 199 11.62 -4.95 -14.54
CA HIS A 199 12.64 -5.41 -15.48
C HIS A 199 13.55 -6.49 -14.87
N PRO A 200 12.99 -7.66 -14.46
CA PRO A 200 13.79 -8.74 -13.88
C PRO A 200 14.78 -9.30 -14.91
N GLN A 201 16.07 -9.24 -14.58
CA GLN A 201 17.16 -9.59 -15.50
C GLN A 201 17.46 -11.08 -15.52
N THR A 202 17.23 -11.78 -14.41
CA THR A 202 17.49 -13.22 -14.28
C THR A 202 16.24 -14.02 -13.91
N GLU A 203 16.28 -15.32 -14.17
CA GLU A 203 15.23 -16.24 -13.73
C GLU A 203 15.13 -16.35 -12.20
N ALA A 204 16.26 -16.13 -11.51
CA ALA A 204 16.29 -16.02 -10.06
C ALA A 204 15.52 -14.76 -9.61
N ASP A 205 15.77 -13.61 -10.24
CA ASP A 205 15.07 -12.36 -9.94
C ASP A 205 13.57 -12.53 -10.12
N ARG A 206 13.12 -13.16 -11.22
CA ARG A 206 11.69 -13.42 -11.47
C ARG A 206 11.02 -14.22 -10.35
N ARG A 207 11.65 -15.32 -9.91
CA ARG A 207 11.10 -16.14 -8.83
C ARG A 207 11.00 -15.38 -7.52
N VAL A 208 11.99 -14.52 -7.26
CA VAL A 208 11.96 -13.70 -6.05
C VAL A 208 10.89 -12.62 -6.18
N VAL A 209 10.74 -11.98 -7.35
CA VAL A 209 9.66 -11.03 -7.64
C VAL A 209 8.29 -11.66 -7.41
N ASP A 210 8.06 -12.88 -7.89
CA ASP A 210 6.78 -13.58 -7.67
C ASP A 210 6.48 -13.78 -6.18
N SER A 211 7.51 -14.04 -5.37
CA SER A 211 7.38 -14.20 -3.92
C SER A 211 7.16 -12.87 -3.17
N LEU A 212 7.47 -11.72 -3.77
CA LEU A 212 7.27 -10.39 -3.17
C LEU A 212 5.79 -10.02 -3.06
N PHE A 213 4.90 -10.65 -3.82
CA PHE A 213 3.49 -10.30 -3.86
C PHE A 213 2.65 -11.32 -3.10
N VAL A 214 1.60 -10.84 -2.42
CA VAL A 214 0.63 -11.72 -1.76
C VAL A 214 0.04 -12.66 -2.80
N THR A 215 0.21 -13.98 -2.61
CA THR A 215 -0.43 -14.97 -3.47
C THR A 215 -1.92 -14.92 -3.17
N GLU A 216 -2.73 -14.67 -4.20
CA GLU A 216 -4.15 -14.95 -4.06
C GLU A 216 -4.26 -16.45 -3.78
N LYS A 217 -4.71 -16.81 -2.57
CA LYS A 217 -5.22 -18.16 -2.38
C LYS A 217 -6.35 -18.27 -3.39
N LYS A 218 -6.12 -18.97 -4.51
CA LYS A 218 -7.21 -19.64 -5.22
C LYS A 218 -8.01 -20.29 -4.11
N LYS A 219 -9.29 -19.96 -3.98
CA LYS A 219 -10.22 -20.77 -3.20
C LYS A 219 -10.13 -22.16 -3.82
N GLU A 220 -9.22 -22.98 -3.31
CA GLU A 220 -9.25 -24.40 -3.53
C GLU A 220 -10.59 -24.81 -2.94
N SER A 221 -11.53 -25.10 -3.84
CA SER A 221 -12.74 -25.85 -3.58
C SER A 221 -12.35 -27.26 -3.12
N ASN A 222 -11.71 -27.35 -1.95
CA ASN A 222 -11.61 -28.61 -1.25
C ASN A 222 -13.01 -28.91 -0.73
N GLY A 223 -13.64 -29.91 -1.36
CA GLY A 223 -14.92 -30.50 -0.96
C GLY A 223 -14.84 -31.17 0.41
N GLY A 224 -14.60 -30.38 1.45
CA GLY A 224 -14.79 -30.74 2.84
C GLY A 224 -16.06 -30.06 3.34
N GLU A 225 -16.95 -30.88 3.89
CA GLU A 225 -18.25 -30.55 4.49
C GLU A 225 -18.35 -29.11 5.00
N GLU A 226 -19.30 -28.37 4.41
CA GLU A 226 -19.63 -26.98 4.73
C GLU A 226 -20.00 -26.84 6.20
N LYS A 227 -19.08 -26.30 7.00
CA LYS A 227 -19.48 -25.47 8.13
C LYS A 227 -20.00 -24.16 7.54
N PRO A 228 -21.21 -23.69 7.91
CA PRO A 228 -21.76 -22.47 7.33
C PRO A 228 -20.80 -21.32 7.63
N ALA A 229 -20.24 -20.74 6.57
CA ALA A 229 -19.52 -19.49 6.65
C ALA A 229 -20.46 -18.42 7.24
N PRO A 230 -19.98 -17.54 8.12
CA PRO A 230 -20.79 -16.40 8.54
C PRO A 230 -21.16 -15.61 7.27
N SER A 231 -22.46 -15.44 7.04
CA SER A 231 -22.99 -14.61 5.96
C SER A 231 -22.34 -13.22 6.03
N PRO A 232 -21.95 -12.61 4.90
CA PRO A 232 -21.44 -11.25 4.91
C PRO A 232 -22.48 -10.34 5.56
N VAL A 233 -22.05 -9.58 6.56
CA VAL A 233 -22.90 -8.57 7.19
C VAL A 233 -23.19 -7.52 6.12
N LEU A 234 -24.46 -7.39 5.75
CA LEU A 234 -24.91 -6.44 4.73
C LEU A 234 -24.86 -5.03 5.32
N GLU A 235 -24.30 -4.08 4.58
CA GLU A 235 -24.41 -2.66 4.91
C GLU A 235 -25.83 -2.19 4.63
N ASP A 236 -26.50 -1.64 5.65
CA ASP A 236 -27.82 -1.04 5.48
C ASP A 236 -27.69 0.35 4.82
N PRO A 237 -28.50 0.64 3.79
CA PRO A 237 -28.53 1.96 3.16
C PRO A 237 -29.07 3.02 4.12
N VAL A 238 -28.44 4.19 4.13
CA VAL A 238 -28.86 5.34 4.95
C VAL A 238 -29.95 6.15 4.24
N GLU A 239 -29.93 6.13 2.91
CA GLU A 239 -30.94 6.72 2.03
C GLU A 239 -31.34 5.73 0.93
N GLY A 240 -32.64 5.58 0.69
CA GLY A 240 -33.19 4.63 -0.28
C GLY A 240 -33.16 3.17 0.16
N GLU A 241 -33.72 2.30 -0.68
CA GLU A 241 -33.78 0.85 -0.49
C GLU A 241 -32.93 0.09 -1.52
N ILE A 242 -32.50 -1.12 -1.16
CA ILE A 242 -31.79 -1.99 -2.12
C ILE A 242 -32.71 -2.33 -3.30
N GLY A 243 -32.23 -2.08 -4.51
CA GLY A 243 -32.99 -2.21 -5.74
C GLY A 243 -33.76 -0.94 -6.13
N GLU A 244 -33.73 0.11 -5.31
CA GLU A 244 -34.28 1.41 -5.67
C GLU A 244 -33.37 2.13 -6.66
N VAL A 245 -34.00 2.83 -7.61
CA VAL A 245 -33.35 3.71 -8.55
C VAL A 245 -33.22 5.08 -7.90
N MET A 246 -32.01 5.61 -7.86
CA MET A 246 -31.66 6.86 -7.21
C MET A 246 -30.90 7.77 -8.18
N GLU A 247 -31.01 9.07 -7.96
CA GLU A 247 -30.25 10.08 -8.71
C GLU A 247 -29.22 10.75 -7.81
N SER A 248 -28.03 11.00 -8.35
CA SER A 248 -27.00 11.79 -7.70
C SER A 248 -25.99 12.26 -8.75
N HIS A 249 -24.79 12.64 -8.32
CA HIS A 249 -23.74 13.13 -9.19
C HIS A 249 -22.48 12.30 -9.03
N ILE A 250 -21.74 12.16 -10.12
CA ILE A 250 -20.41 11.56 -10.12
C ILE A 250 -19.51 12.39 -9.22
N PHE A 251 -19.02 11.78 -8.14
CA PHE A 251 -18.10 12.38 -7.21
C PHE A 251 -16.66 12.39 -7.76
N SER A 252 -16.22 11.25 -8.30
CA SER A 252 -14.91 11.14 -8.94
C SER A 252 -14.83 9.98 -9.93
N LEU A 253 -13.96 10.12 -10.93
CA LEU A 253 -13.68 9.11 -11.95
C LEU A 253 -12.20 8.73 -11.94
N LYS A 254 -11.92 7.43 -12.10
CA LYS A 254 -10.58 6.85 -12.14
C LYS A 254 -10.51 5.83 -13.27
N GLY A 255 -9.31 5.32 -13.58
CA GLY A 255 -9.07 4.40 -14.70
C GLY A 255 -9.92 3.11 -14.66
N GLY A 256 -11.14 3.17 -15.19
CA GLY A 256 -12.12 2.09 -15.30
C GLY A 256 -13.20 2.04 -14.21
N TYR A 257 -13.30 3.02 -13.31
CA TYR A 257 -14.34 3.02 -12.27
C TYR A 257 -14.56 4.41 -11.70
N GLY A 258 -15.70 4.64 -11.05
CA GLY A 258 -16.02 5.91 -10.42
C GLY A 258 -16.72 5.75 -9.08
N PHE A 259 -17.01 6.90 -8.47
CA PHE A 259 -17.79 7.01 -7.26
C PHE A 259 -18.94 7.98 -7.46
N ILE A 260 -20.13 7.61 -6.98
CA ILE A 260 -21.33 8.46 -6.99
C ILE A 260 -21.57 8.98 -5.57
N THR A 261 -21.90 10.27 -5.45
CA THR A 261 -22.11 10.92 -4.15
C THR A 261 -23.27 10.27 -3.41
N TYR A 262 -23.03 9.76 -2.20
CA TYR A 262 -24.04 9.10 -1.37
C TYR A 262 -23.63 9.13 0.11
N PRO A 263 -24.55 9.33 1.07
CA PRO A 263 -24.22 9.37 2.49
C PRO A 263 -24.22 7.96 3.13
N PRO A 264 -23.32 7.67 4.09
CA PRO A 264 -22.21 8.52 4.56
C PRO A 264 -20.95 8.37 3.69
N ASN A 265 -20.92 7.37 2.80
CA ASN A 265 -19.80 7.08 1.91
C ASN A 265 -20.29 6.97 0.47
N ASN A 266 -19.50 7.50 -0.46
CA ASN A 266 -19.81 7.44 -1.89
C ASN A 266 -19.87 6.01 -2.41
N LEU A 267 -20.79 5.76 -3.34
CA LEU A 267 -21.04 4.44 -3.91
C LEU A 267 -20.06 4.17 -5.05
N PHE A 268 -19.37 3.03 -4.98
CA PHE A 268 -18.52 2.57 -6.07
C PHE A 268 -19.36 2.07 -7.25
N PHE A 269 -18.94 2.40 -8.48
CA PHE A 269 -19.39 1.73 -9.70
C PHE A 269 -18.21 1.44 -10.63
N HIS A 270 -18.23 0.27 -11.28
CA HIS A 270 -17.25 -0.09 -12.30
C HIS A 270 -17.73 0.37 -13.68
N HIS A 271 -16.82 0.68 -14.62
CA HIS A 271 -17.17 1.18 -15.96
C HIS A 271 -18.18 0.30 -16.71
N THR A 272 -18.17 -1.01 -16.47
CA THR A 272 -19.14 -1.97 -17.05
C THR A 272 -20.58 -1.77 -16.60
N ASN A 273 -20.81 -0.98 -15.55
CA ASN A 273 -22.14 -0.64 -15.08
C ASN A 273 -22.71 0.61 -15.74
N VAL A 274 -21.91 1.38 -16.51
CA VAL A 274 -22.40 2.52 -17.29
C VAL A 274 -23.11 2.00 -18.54
N LYS A 275 -24.34 2.42 -18.78
CA LYS A 275 -25.23 1.79 -19.78
C LYS A 275 -25.49 2.60 -21.04
N ASN A 276 -25.59 3.92 -20.94
CA ASN A 276 -26.05 4.78 -22.03
C ASN A 276 -24.97 5.69 -22.65
N VAL A 277 -23.79 5.76 -22.04
CA VAL A 277 -22.63 6.50 -22.55
C VAL A 277 -21.36 5.68 -22.38
N ARG A 278 -20.27 6.05 -23.07
CA ARG A 278 -18.96 5.46 -22.77
C ARG A 278 -18.45 6.04 -21.46
N PHE A 279 -17.70 5.25 -20.70
CA PHE A 279 -17.17 5.72 -19.42
C PHE A 279 -16.23 6.91 -19.59
N GLU A 280 -15.51 6.97 -20.71
CA GLU A 280 -14.58 8.05 -21.05
C GLU A 280 -15.28 9.38 -21.34
N ASP A 281 -16.58 9.36 -21.62
CA ASP A 281 -17.38 10.57 -21.89
C ASP A 281 -17.98 11.17 -20.61
N LEU A 282 -17.87 10.48 -19.46
CA LEU A 282 -18.33 10.98 -18.17
C LEU A 282 -17.32 11.93 -17.54
N LEU A 283 -17.81 12.93 -16.83
CA LEU A 283 -17.05 13.92 -16.08
C LEU A 283 -17.45 13.93 -14.59
N GLU A 284 -16.56 14.46 -13.75
CA GLU A 284 -16.87 14.69 -12.35
C GLU A 284 -17.93 15.80 -12.23
N GLY A 285 -18.95 15.56 -11.41
CA GLY A 285 -20.12 16.43 -11.28
C GLY A 285 -21.29 16.08 -12.18
N ASP A 286 -21.14 15.14 -13.12
CA ASP A 286 -22.21 14.74 -14.02
C ASP A 286 -23.40 14.12 -13.27
N PRO A 287 -24.65 14.49 -13.63
CA PRO A 287 -25.83 13.88 -13.05
C PRO A 287 -26.01 12.46 -13.58
N VAL A 288 -26.24 11.53 -12.67
CA VAL A 288 -26.44 10.11 -12.99
C VAL A 288 -27.59 9.52 -12.19
N GLU A 289 -28.32 8.63 -12.84
CA GLU A 289 -29.25 7.69 -12.23
C GLU A 289 -28.54 6.35 -12.01
N PHE A 290 -28.81 5.66 -10.91
CA PHE A 290 -28.23 4.36 -10.60
C PHE A 290 -29.16 3.52 -9.73
N THR A 291 -28.98 2.21 -9.75
CA THR A 291 -29.66 1.28 -8.84
C THR A 291 -28.77 0.92 -7.64
N LEU A 292 -29.30 1.06 -6.43
CA LEU A 292 -28.59 0.72 -5.20
C LEU A 292 -28.54 -0.80 -5.00
N ALA A 293 -27.35 -1.37 -4.81
CA ALA A 293 -27.17 -2.82 -4.69
C ALA A 293 -26.09 -3.21 -3.68
N HIS A 294 -26.05 -4.49 -3.30
CA HIS A 294 -24.95 -5.08 -2.54
C HIS A 294 -23.93 -5.74 -3.48
N SER A 295 -22.66 -5.56 -3.16
CA SER A 295 -21.57 -6.37 -3.71
C SER A 295 -21.57 -7.80 -3.16
N ASP A 296 -20.76 -8.67 -3.77
CA ASP A 296 -20.46 -10.02 -3.28
C ASP A 296 -19.90 -10.07 -1.85
N LYS A 297 -19.39 -8.93 -1.36
CA LYS A 297 -18.86 -8.73 -0.01
C LYS A 297 -19.82 -8.01 0.95
N GLY A 298 -21.06 -7.74 0.53
CA GLY A 298 -22.10 -7.12 1.36
C GLY A 298 -22.02 -5.59 1.49
N LYS A 299 -21.14 -4.92 0.73
CA LYS A 299 -21.06 -3.45 0.69
C LYS A 299 -22.03 -2.83 -0.28
N LEU A 300 -22.49 -1.60 0.00
CA LEU A 300 -23.30 -0.83 -0.93
C LEU A 300 -22.50 -0.39 -2.16
N VAL A 301 -23.08 -0.59 -3.33
CA VAL A 301 -22.53 -0.21 -4.63
C VAL A 301 -23.64 0.34 -5.54
N ALA A 302 -23.24 1.08 -6.57
CA ALA A 302 -24.13 1.53 -7.63
C ALA A 302 -24.01 0.59 -8.84
N GLN A 303 -25.15 0.12 -9.34
CA GLN A 303 -25.28 -0.69 -10.55
C GLN A 303 -26.20 0.00 -11.55
N GLU A 304 -26.17 -0.44 -12.81
CA GLU A 304 -27.03 0.11 -13.88
C GLU A 304 -27.00 1.66 -13.88
N VAL A 305 -25.82 2.23 -14.09
CA VAL A 305 -25.57 3.68 -14.03
C VAL A 305 -25.91 4.31 -15.39
N TYR A 306 -26.78 5.31 -15.37
CA TYR A 306 -27.22 6.07 -16.54
C TYR A 306 -26.86 7.55 -16.39
N PHE A 307 -26.19 8.11 -17.40
CA PHE A 307 -25.96 9.56 -17.49
C PHE A 307 -27.26 10.30 -17.82
N LEU A 308 -27.54 11.38 -17.10
CA LEU A 308 -28.77 12.17 -17.25
C LEU A 308 -28.56 13.51 -17.98
N GLY A 309 -27.32 13.87 -18.34
CA GLY A 309 -27.02 15.11 -19.05
C GLY A 309 -27.19 15.01 -20.57
N GLU A 310 -27.13 16.16 -21.23
CA GLU A 310 -27.06 16.25 -22.69
C GLU A 310 -25.59 16.11 -23.12
N LEU A 311 -25.31 15.22 -24.08
CA LEU A 311 -23.99 15.16 -24.70
C LEU A 311 -23.82 16.40 -25.58
N GLU A 312 -22.81 17.24 -25.30
CA GLU A 312 -22.45 18.32 -26.21
C GLU A 312 -21.97 17.69 -27.53
N GLU A 313 -22.77 17.78 -28.59
CA GLU A 313 -22.32 17.45 -29.94
C GLU A 313 -21.25 18.48 -30.35
N ASP A 314 -20.00 18.04 -30.45
CA ASP A 314 -18.93 18.82 -31.06
C ASP A 314 -19.38 19.28 -32.45
N GLY A 315 -19.72 20.57 -32.56
CA GLY A 315 -20.06 21.19 -33.82
C GLY A 315 -18.88 21.12 -34.78
N GLU A 316 -19.00 20.31 -35.82
CA GLU A 316 -18.19 20.41 -37.03
C GLU A 316 -18.36 21.83 -37.59
N GLN A 317 -17.36 22.68 -37.40
CA GLN A 317 -17.22 23.92 -38.18
C GLN A 317 -16.51 23.58 -39.50
N GLU A 318 -17.26 23.69 -40.59
CA GLU A 318 -16.77 23.78 -41.98
C GLU A 318 -15.81 24.97 -42.19
#